data_AF-A0A7V9IVY3-F1
#
_entry.id   AF-A0A7V9IVY3-F1
#
_cell.length_a   1.000
_cell.length_b   1.000
_cell.length_c   1.000
_cell.angle_alpha   90.00
_cell.angle_beta   90.00
_cell.angle_gamma   90.00
#
_symmetry.space_group_name_H-M   'P 1'
#
loop_
_entity.id
_entity.type
_entity.pdbx_description
1 polymer ?
#
loop_
_entity_poly.entity_id
_entity_poly.type
_entity_poly.pdbx_seq_one_letter_code
_entity_poly.pdbx_strand_id
1 'polypeptide(L)' 'MTRDGGQQHKTPRRSSEAEQDTEVEPTEDVTQRKEQLDDDVDSILDEIDDVLEENAEEFVRSFVQKGGQ' A
#
# COMPACT_ATOMS: atom_id res chain seq x y z
N MET A 1 -65.02 5.62 -28.38
CA MET A 1 -64.54 5.79 -27.00
C MET A 1 -63.09 5.29 -26.94
N THR A 2 -62.12 6.21 -27.05
CA THR A 2 -61.24 6.76 -25.97
C THR A 2 -59.96 5.90 -25.84
N ARG A 3 -58.77 6.37 -26.28
CA ARG A 3 -57.76 7.19 -25.54
C ARG A 3 -57.31 6.45 -24.26
N ASP A 4 -56.06 6.36 -23.84
CA ASP A 4 -54.87 7.21 -23.93
C ASP A 4 -53.71 6.41 -23.28
N GLY A 5 -52.48 6.93 -23.34
CA GLY A 5 -51.26 6.25 -22.95
C GLY A 5 -51.10 5.97 -21.44
N GLY A 6 -50.22 5.02 -21.15
CA GLY A 6 -49.97 4.55 -19.80
C GLY A 6 -48.52 4.15 -19.57
N GLN A 7 -47.72 5.15 -19.18
CA GLN A 7 -46.51 5.03 -18.36
C GLN A 7 -45.23 4.44 -19.00
N GLN A 8 -44.47 5.38 -19.54
CA GLN A 8 -43.01 5.39 -19.49
C GLN A 8 -42.54 5.18 -18.03
N HIS A 9 -42.15 3.96 -17.65
CA HIS A 9 -41.26 3.77 -16.51
C HIS A 9 -39.85 4.16 -16.93
N LYS A 10 -39.60 5.47 -16.93
CA LYS A 10 -38.24 6.01 -16.85
C LYS A 10 -37.67 5.49 -15.53
N THR A 11 -36.83 4.47 -15.61
CA THR A 11 -35.92 4.17 -14.51
C THR A 11 -35.13 5.46 -14.26
N PRO A 12 -35.19 6.04 -13.05
CA PRO A 12 -34.34 7.18 -12.77
C PRO A 12 -32.92 6.67 -12.88
N ARG A 13 -32.20 7.22 -13.86
CA ARG A 13 -30.74 7.25 -13.84
C ARG A 13 -30.37 7.88 -12.51
N ARG A 14 -30.11 7.06 -11.50
CA ARG A 14 -29.35 7.45 -10.31
C ARG A 14 -27.89 7.54 -10.74
N SER A 15 -27.65 8.43 -11.70
CA SER A 15 -26.35 9.07 -11.87
C SER A 15 -26.23 10.04 -10.70
N SER A 16 -25.04 10.08 -10.12
CA SER A 16 -24.66 10.88 -8.94
C SER A 16 -25.24 10.39 -7.60
N GLU A 17 -24.93 9.17 -7.20
CA GLU A 17 -24.29 9.09 -5.87
C GLU A 17 -22.86 9.55 -6.18
N ALA A 18 -22.58 10.83 -5.94
CA ALA A 18 -21.20 11.28 -5.94
C ALA A 18 -20.51 10.35 -4.96
N GLU A 19 -19.49 9.63 -5.44
CA GLU A 19 -18.47 9.08 -4.56
C GLU A 19 -17.89 10.31 -3.87
N GLN A 20 -18.51 10.67 -2.75
CA GLN A 20 -18.01 11.68 -1.84
C GLN A 20 -16.78 11.02 -1.26
N ASP A 21 -15.66 11.21 -1.96
CA ASP A 21 -14.32 10.94 -1.49
C ASP A 21 -14.22 11.70 -0.17
N THR A 22 -14.52 10.97 0.90
CA THR A 22 -14.48 11.51 2.25
C THR A 22 -13.01 11.45 2.59
N GLU A 23 -12.32 12.55 2.33
CA GLU A 23 -10.95 12.75 2.78
C GLU A 23 -10.98 12.72 4.32
N VAL A 24 -10.65 11.54 4.88
CA VAL A 24 -10.52 11.37 6.32
C VAL A 24 -9.11 11.83 6.67
N GLU A 25 -9.02 13.03 7.25
CA GLU A 25 -7.77 13.53 7.82
C GLU A 25 -7.26 12.54 8.88
N PRO A 26 -5.98 12.14 8.83
CA PRO A 26 -5.41 11.25 9.83
C PRO A 26 -5.45 11.92 11.20
N THR A 27 -5.86 11.17 12.22
CA THR A 27 -5.85 11.66 13.60
C THR A 27 -4.41 11.73 14.12
N GLU A 28 -4.15 12.61 15.09
CA GLU A 28 -2.80 12.76 15.68
C GLU A 28 -2.22 11.42 16.21
N ASP A 29 -3.08 10.55 16.75
CA ASP A 29 -2.71 9.20 17.20
C ASP A 29 -2.21 8.31 16.05
N VAL A 30 -2.86 8.39 14.88
CA VAL A 30 -2.44 7.64 13.69
C VAL A 30 -1.11 8.17 13.17
N THR A 31 -0.91 9.49 13.17
CA THR A 31 0.35 10.11 12.75
C THR A 31 1.51 9.71 13.66
N GLN A 32 1.35 9.77 14.99
CA GLN A 32 2.39 9.37 15.94
C GLN A 32 2.74 7.89 15.83
N ARG A 33 1.74 7.00 15.63
CA ARG A 33 2.00 5.58 15.39
C ARG A 33 2.72 5.34 14.07
N LYS A 34 2.41 6.13 13.05
CA LYS A 34 3.11 6.06 11.76
C LYS A 34 4.58 6.48 11.90
N GLU A 35 4.87 7.56 12.60
CA GLU A 35 6.24 8.03 12.84
C GLU A 35 7.08 6.97 13.56
N GLN A 36 6.53 6.35 14.61
CA GLN A 36 7.20 5.25 15.32
C GLN A 36 7.46 4.03 14.41
N LEU A 37 6.49 3.67 13.57
CA LEU A 37 6.66 2.58 12.61
C LEU A 37 7.69 2.91 11.54
N ASP A 38 7.73 4.15 11.07
CA ASP A 38 8.72 4.59 10.08
C ASP A 38 10.13 4.51 10.70
N ASP A 39 10.32 4.95 11.94
CA ASP A 39 11.60 4.82 12.69
C ASP A 39 12.00 3.34 12.90
N ASP A 40 11.04 2.48 13.30
CA ASP A 40 11.28 1.05 13.49
C ASP A 40 11.66 0.37 12.16
N VAL A 41 11.03 0.77 11.06
CA VAL A 41 11.34 0.26 9.72
C VAL A 41 12.74 0.67 9.31
N ASP A 42 13.12 1.93 9.48
CA ASP A 42 14.47 2.41 9.16
C ASP A 42 15.54 1.63 9.95
N SER A 43 15.31 1.41 11.25
CA SER A 43 16.21 0.60 12.07
C SER A 43 16.33 -0.85 11.59
N ILE A 44 15.25 -1.45 11.09
CA ILE A 44 15.27 -2.81 10.52
C ILE A 44 16.02 -2.82 9.18
N LEU A 45 15.88 -1.78 8.36
CA LEU A 45 16.59 -1.68 7.09
C LEU A 45 18.10 -1.58 7.29
N ASP A 46 18.54 -0.80 8.29
CA ASP A 46 19.95 -0.73 8.68
C ASP A 46 20.48 -2.11 9.13
N GLU A 47 19.72 -2.85 9.94
CA GLU A 47 20.09 -4.22 10.35
C GLU A 47 20.17 -5.20 9.16
N ILE A 48 19.26 -5.08 8.19
CA ILE A 48 19.29 -5.89 6.97
C ILE A 48 20.57 -5.61 6.18
N ASP A 49 20.97 -4.34 6.04
CA ASP A 49 22.19 -3.97 5.33
C ASP A 49 23.44 -4.57 6.00
N ASP A 50 23.54 -4.51 7.33
CA ASP A 50 24.63 -5.13 8.09
C ASP A 50 24.71 -6.65 7.87
N VAL A 51 23.56 -7.34 7.94
CA VAL A 51 23.49 -8.80 7.72
C VAL A 51 23.83 -9.17 6.28
N LEU A 52 23.41 -8.36 5.30
CA LEU A 52 23.73 -8.57 3.90
C LEU A 52 25.22 -8.37 3.63
N GLU A 53 25.87 -7.41 4.28
CA GLU A 53 27.32 -7.21 4.19
C GLU A 53 28.07 -8.43 4.75
N GLU A 54 27.75 -8.87 5.97
CA GLU A 54 28.35 -10.06 6.58
C GLU A 54 28.14 -11.31 5.70
N ASN A 55 26.93 -11.51 5.20
CA ASN A 55 26.60 -12.65 4.33
C ASN A 55 27.36 -12.60 3.00
N ALA A 56 27.47 -11.41 2.39
CA ALA A 56 28.20 -11.22 1.15
C ALA A 56 29.70 -11.47 1.33
N GLU A 57 30.29 -11.02 2.44
CA GLU A 57 31.68 -11.32 2.76
C GLU A 57 31.91 -12.84 2.90
N GLU A 58 31.04 -13.53 3.62
CA GLU A 58 31.13 -14.99 3.78
C GLU A 58 30.99 -15.70 2.43
N PHE A 59 30.05 -15.26 1.58
CA PHE A 59 29.84 -15.81 0.25
C PHE A 59 31.10 -15.67 -0.62
N VAL A 60 31.71 -14.48 -0.67
CA VAL A 60 32.93 -14.21 -1.45
C VAL A 60 34.10 -15.03 -0.92
N ARG A 61 34.32 -15.06 0.40
CA ARG A 61 35.39 -15.86 1.04
C ARG A 61 35.23 -17.34 0.69
N SER A 62 34.01 -17.87 0.81
CA SER A 62 33.67 -19.25 0.47
C SER A 62 33.88 -19.55 -1.02
N PHE A 63 33.54 -18.62 -1.90
CA PHE A 63 33.71 -18.76 -3.34
C PHE A 63 35.19 -18.83 -3.73
N VAL A 64 36.03 -17.92 -3.21
CA VAL A 64 37.48 -17.91 -3.47
C VAL A 64 38.16 -19.16 -2.91
N GLN A 65 37.82 -19.55 -1.68
CA GLN A 65 38.43 -20.73 -1.03
C GLN A 65 38.10 -22.04 -1.76
N LYS A 66 36.91 -22.15 -2.36
CA LYS A 66 36.51 -23.32 -3.15
C LYS A 66 37.16 -23.38 -4.53
N GLY A 67 38.09 -22.47 -4.83
CA GLY A 67 38.73 -22.37 -6.14
C GLY A 67 37.74 -21.85 -7.17
N GLY A 68 37.11 -20.71 -6.86
CA GLY A 68 36.23 -19.98 -7.78
C GLY A 68 36.78 -20.01 -9.20
N GLN A 69 35.92 -20.41 -10.14
CA GLN A 69 36.24 -20.89 -11.51
C GLN A 69 37.54 -20.36 -12.13
#